data_AF-A0A8D9M2N1-F1
#
_entry.id   AF-A0A8D9M2N1-F1
#
_cell.length_a   1.000
_cell.length_b   1.000
_cell.length_c   1.000
_cell.angle_alpha   90.00
_cell.angle_beta   90.00
_cell.angle_gamma   90.00
#
_symmetry.space_group_name_H-M   'P 1'
#
loop_
_entity.id
_entity.type
_entity.pdbx_description
1 polymer ?
#
loop_
_entity_poly.entity_id
_entity_poly.type
_entity_poly.pdbx_seq_one_letter_code
_entity_poly.pdbx_strand_id
1 'polypeptide(L)'
;MAETILFWDFSGCPVPEGLPVNNAVSNIEYSIRVTGCRNLMMSRSFFVYCDAFKMCDVLGNIYFPFPMRHAGTKEERRKKVFVDFMGKAIGHRQPLNLVVIMEDISEHPEILHALEFCKGRKNINILLSQPRLDLISKELLSSVGALWLWNSLCLAECPLTAEDIEGKGEGHIKGEGRRRQRQRQRQRRRILGAQLRGV
;
A
#
# COMPACT_ATOMS: atom_id res chain seq x y z
N MET A 1 -15.24 20.96 -5.11
CA MET A 1 -14.43 20.39 -4.01
C MET A 1 -14.51 18.88 -4.13
N ALA A 2 -13.43 18.16 -3.82
CA ALA A 2 -13.40 16.71 -3.96
C ALA A 2 -13.43 16.04 -2.58
N GLU A 3 -14.32 15.07 -2.39
CA GLU A 3 -14.31 14.21 -1.20
C GLU A 3 -13.07 13.31 -1.25
N THR A 4 -12.48 13.00 -0.09
CA THR A 4 -11.34 12.09 -0.01
C THR A 4 -11.65 10.97 0.97
N ILE A 5 -11.55 9.73 0.50
CA ILE A 5 -11.83 8.54 1.29
C ILE A 5 -10.57 7.68 1.31
N LEU A 6 -10.14 7.29 2.51
CA LEU A 6 -8.92 6.52 2.71
C LEU A 6 -9.25 5.12 3.21
N PHE A 7 -8.71 4.12 2.52
CA PHE A 7 -8.77 2.71 2.89
C PHE A 7 -7.36 2.26 3.25
N TRP A 8 -7.16 1.83 4.50
CA TRP A 8 -5.85 1.47 5.02
C TRP A 8 -5.87 0.06 5.60
N ASP A 9 -5.19 -0.87 4.92
CA ASP A 9 -4.82 -2.16 5.48
C ASP A 9 -3.66 -1.97 6.46
N PHE A 10 -4.00 -1.67 7.71
CA PHE A 10 -3.04 -1.42 8.78
C PHE A 10 -2.16 -2.64 9.06
N SER A 11 -2.70 -3.85 8.93
CA SER A 11 -1.92 -5.07 9.12
C SER A 11 -0.85 -5.27 8.04
N GLY A 12 -1.14 -4.88 6.79
CA GLY A 12 -0.19 -4.95 5.67
C GLY A 12 0.76 -3.76 5.61
N CYS A 13 0.31 -2.59 6.05
CA CYS A 13 1.07 -1.34 6.09
C CYS A 13 1.01 -0.74 7.51
N PRO A 14 1.67 -1.34 8.50
CA PRO A 14 1.69 -0.79 9.86
C PRO A 14 2.50 0.51 9.90
N VAL A 15 2.20 1.37 10.88
CA VAL A 15 3.01 2.57 11.12
C VAL A 15 4.46 2.16 11.40
N PRO A 16 5.46 2.83 10.78
CA PRO A 16 6.87 2.56 11.05
C PRO A 16 7.21 2.65 12.54
N GLU A 17 8.13 1.80 12.98
CA GLU A 17 8.59 1.78 14.37
C GLU A 17 9.14 3.15 14.80
N GLY A 18 8.79 3.57 16.02
CA GLY A 18 9.20 4.87 16.57
C GLY A 18 8.40 6.08 16.06
N LEU A 19 7.52 5.91 15.07
CA LEU A 19 6.62 6.97 14.61
C LEU A 19 5.27 6.89 15.35
N PRO A 20 4.86 7.94 16.10
CA PRO A 20 3.53 7.97 16.70
C PRO A 20 2.43 7.89 15.63
N VAL A 21 1.39 7.09 15.88
CA VAL A 21 0.26 6.92 14.95
C VAL A 21 -0.37 8.25 14.53
N ASN A 22 -0.57 9.18 15.48
CA ASN A 22 -1.15 10.50 15.19
C ASN A 22 -0.28 11.33 14.23
N ASN A 23 1.04 11.18 14.31
CA ASN A 23 1.97 11.83 13.39
C ASN A 23 1.86 11.19 12.01
N ALA A 24 1.79 9.85 11.93
CA ALA A 24 1.59 9.16 10.66
C ALA A 24 0.30 9.59 9.96
N VAL A 25 -0.82 9.68 10.69
CA VAL A 25 -2.11 10.17 10.17
C VAL A 25 -1.98 11.61 9.66
N SER A 26 -1.37 12.49 10.46
CA SER A 26 -1.18 13.89 10.07
C SER A 26 -0.30 14.03 8.82
N ASN A 27 0.73 13.19 8.71
CA ASN A 27 1.65 13.17 7.58
C ASN A 27 0.96 12.68 6.30
N ILE A 28 0.14 11.63 6.39
CA ILE A 28 -0.68 11.15 5.28
C ILE A 28 -1.62 12.26 4.77
N GLU A 29 -2.36 12.89 5.68
CA GLU A 29 -3.26 14.00 5.33
C GLU A 29 -2.50 15.17 4.69
N TYR A 30 -1.33 15.52 5.24
CA TYR A 30 -0.47 16.56 4.71
C TYR A 30 -0.01 16.22 3.28
N SER A 31 0.59 15.04 3.07
CA SER A 31 1.07 14.59 1.76
C SER A 31 -0.04 14.64 0.72
N ILE A 32 -1.22 14.07 1.01
CA ILE A 32 -2.36 14.06 0.08
C ILE A 32 -2.75 15.49 -0.31
N ARG A 33 -2.82 16.41 0.66
CA ARG A 33 -3.20 17.81 0.43
C ARG A 33 -2.21 18.56 -0.46
N VAL A 34 -0.91 18.32 -0.31
CA VAL A 34 0.12 19.06 -1.07
C VAL A 34 0.34 18.53 -2.48
N THR A 35 -0.07 17.30 -2.80
CA THR A 35 0.11 16.65 -4.13
C THR A 35 -0.63 17.29 -5.32
N GLY A 36 -1.18 18.50 -5.17
CA GLY A 36 -1.80 19.22 -6.28
C GLY A 36 -3.31 19.01 -6.43
N CYS A 37 -3.96 18.31 -5.50
CA CYS A 37 -5.41 18.37 -5.37
C CYS A 37 -5.82 19.73 -4.76
N ARG A 38 -5.84 20.79 -5.59
CA ARG A 38 -6.31 22.12 -5.17
C ARG A 38 -7.73 22.00 -4.60
N ASN A 39 -7.91 22.45 -3.35
CA ASN A 39 -9.18 22.53 -2.61
C ASN A 39 -9.79 21.17 -2.19
N LEU A 40 -9.00 20.33 -1.52
CA LEU A 40 -9.53 19.21 -0.74
C LEU A 40 -10.14 19.73 0.56
N MET A 41 -11.45 19.59 0.68
CA MET A 41 -12.06 19.44 1.99
C MET A 41 -11.90 17.97 2.35
N MET A 42 -11.03 17.67 3.31
CA MET A 42 -10.92 16.33 3.87
C MET A 42 -12.20 16.02 4.64
N SER A 43 -13.23 15.50 3.97
CA SER A 43 -14.25 14.73 4.65
C SER A 43 -13.54 13.51 5.24
N ARG A 44 -13.48 13.41 6.57
CA ARG A 44 -12.66 12.45 7.33
C ARG A 44 -13.18 11.00 7.25
N SER A 45 -13.26 10.44 6.05
CA SER A 45 -13.67 9.05 5.87
C SER A 45 -12.44 8.13 5.85
N PHE A 46 -11.97 7.75 7.04
CA PHE A 46 -10.91 6.75 7.23
C PHE A 46 -11.55 5.38 7.48
N PHE A 47 -11.21 4.42 6.64
CA PHE A 47 -11.52 3.01 6.79
C PHE A 47 -10.23 2.26 7.08
N VAL A 48 -10.02 1.88 8.34
CA VAL A 48 -8.81 1.20 8.77
C VAL A 48 -9.12 -0.26 9.06
N TYR A 49 -8.41 -1.17 8.40
CA TYR A 49 -8.62 -2.61 8.47
C TYR A 49 -7.44 -3.26 9.18
N CYS A 50 -7.72 -4.08 10.18
CA CYS A 50 -6.71 -4.72 11.01
C CYS A 50 -7.12 -6.15 11.37
N ASP A 51 -6.15 -7.04 11.52
CA ASP A 51 -6.35 -8.36 12.12
C ASP A 51 -6.55 -8.24 13.65
N ALA A 52 -7.26 -9.21 14.25
CA ALA A 52 -7.62 -9.15 15.67
C ALA A 52 -6.40 -9.05 16.60
N PHE A 53 -5.30 -9.73 16.27
CA PHE A 53 -4.13 -9.80 17.13
C PHE A 53 -3.42 -8.44 17.18
N LYS A 54 -3.16 -7.84 16.01
CA LYS A 54 -2.59 -6.48 15.91
C LYS A 54 -3.52 -5.41 16.45
N MET A 55 -4.84 -5.60 16.31
CA MET A 55 -5.82 -4.67 16.87
C MET A 55 -5.73 -4.62 18.40
N CYS A 56 -5.53 -5.76 19.08
CA CYS A 56 -5.30 -5.80 20.53
C CYS A 56 -3.99 -5.07 20.92
N ASP A 57 -2.91 -5.29 20.18
CA ASP A 57 -1.61 -4.65 20.45
C ASP A 57 -1.67 -3.12 20.30
N VAL A 58 -2.38 -2.64 19.27
CA VAL A 58 -2.51 -1.21 18.96
C VAL A 58 -3.47 -0.54 19.94
N LEU A 59 -4.68 -1.08 20.13
CA LEU A 59 -5.68 -0.48 21.02
C LEU A 59 -5.32 -0.60 22.51
N GLY A 60 -4.56 -1.63 22.88
CA GLY A 60 -4.07 -1.82 24.25
C GLY A 60 -2.97 -0.82 24.63
N ASN A 61 -2.23 -0.26 23.67
CA ASN A 61 -1.05 0.56 23.93
C ASN A 61 -1.11 1.99 23.35
N ILE A 62 -1.99 2.26 22.39
CA ILE A 62 -2.04 3.53 21.64
C ILE A 62 -3.50 3.92 21.39
N TYR A 63 -3.85 5.18 21.67
CA TYR A 63 -5.12 5.73 21.22
C TYR A 63 -5.10 5.88 19.68
N PHE A 64 -5.82 5.01 18.98
CA PHE A 64 -6.02 5.13 17.54
C PHE A 64 -7.25 6.02 17.28
N PRO A 65 -7.12 7.13 16.53
CA PRO A 65 -8.17 8.15 16.45
C PRO A 65 -9.40 7.76 15.59
N PHE A 66 -9.42 6.55 15.01
CA PHE A 66 -10.49 6.09 14.13
C PHE A 66 -11.00 4.69 14.53
N PRO A 67 -12.28 4.36 14.30
CA PRO A 67 -12.78 3.02 14.50
C PRO A 67 -12.09 2.04 13.54
N MET A 68 -11.37 1.07 14.10
CA MET A 68 -10.76 -0.02 13.33
C MET A 68 -11.82 -1.09 12.98
N ARG A 69 -11.80 -1.54 11.74
CA ARG A 69 -12.64 -2.63 11.24
C ARG A 69 -11.85 -3.93 11.34
N HIS A 70 -12.33 -4.84 12.19
CA HIS A 70 -11.77 -6.18 12.23
C HIS A 70 -11.97 -6.87 10.88
N ALA A 71 -10.88 -7.32 10.31
CA ALA A 71 -10.87 -8.05 9.06
C ALA A 71 -9.82 -9.16 9.22
N GLY A 72 -10.29 -10.41 9.35
CA GLY A 72 -9.52 -11.53 9.88
C GLY A 72 -8.26 -11.84 9.08
N THR A 73 -8.37 -12.78 8.15
CA THR A 73 -7.24 -13.15 7.29
C THR A 73 -6.91 -12.04 6.30
N LYS A 74 -5.68 -12.05 5.77
CA LYS A 74 -5.23 -11.12 4.72
C LYS A 74 -6.19 -11.06 3.52
N GLU A 75 -6.73 -12.19 3.09
CA GLU A 75 -7.68 -12.26 1.99
C GLU A 75 -9.02 -11.62 2.34
N GLU A 76 -9.54 -11.85 3.56
CA GLU A 76 -10.77 -11.22 4.04
C GLU A 76 -10.65 -9.70 4.13
N ARG A 77 -9.46 -9.19 4.53
CA ARG A 77 -9.19 -7.74 4.53
C ARG A 77 -9.26 -7.15 3.15
N ARG A 78 -8.58 -7.79 2.19
CA ARG A 78 -8.60 -7.36 0.78
C ARG A 78 -10.01 -7.34 0.20
N LYS A 79 -10.79 -8.40 0.44
CA LYS A 79 -12.21 -8.46 0.04
C LYS A 79 -13.03 -7.33 0.63
N LYS A 80 -12.88 -7.04 1.94
CA LYS A 80 -13.57 -5.93 2.60
C LYS A 80 -13.17 -4.57 2.04
N VAL A 81 -11.88 -4.33 1.83
CA VAL A 81 -11.40 -3.10 1.19
C VAL A 81 -11.98 -2.96 -0.20
N PHE A 82 -11.96 -4.02 -1.01
CA PHE A 82 -12.54 -4.01 -2.36
C PHE A 82 -14.04 -3.67 -2.34
N VAL A 83 -14.82 -4.30 -1.45
CA VAL A 83 -16.26 -4.04 -1.33
C VAL A 83 -16.53 -2.60 -0.92
N ASP A 84 -15.85 -2.09 0.11
CA ASP A 84 -16.03 -0.72 0.58
C ASP A 84 -15.54 0.31 -0.45
N PHE A 85 -14.41 0.04 -1.12
CA PHE A 85 -13.87 0.85 -2.21
C PHE A 85 -14.88 0.97 -3.37
N MET A 86 -15.39 -0.15 -3.86
CA MET A 86 -16.36 -0.15 -4.96
C MET A 86 -17.69 0.47 -4.52
N GLY A 87 -18.14 0.21 -3.29
CA GLY A 87 -19.34 0.82 -2.73
C GLY A 87 -19.26 2.34 -2.66
N LYS A 88 -18.06 2.90 -2.45
CA LYS A 88 -17.82 4.36 -2.51
C LYS A 88 -17.64 4.89 -3.92
N ALA A 89 -17.06 4.11 -4.83
CA ALA A 89 -16.83 4.53 -6.21
C ALA A 89 -18.13 4.53 -7.03
N ILE A 90 -18.91 3.45 -6.96
CA ILE A 90 -20.09 3.22 -7.82
C ILE A 90 -21.13 4.32 -7.58
N GLY A 91 -21.62 4.93 -8.66
CA GLY A 91 -22.67 5.94 -8.62
C GLY A 91 -22.27 7.29 -8.00
N HIS A 92 -21.05 7.43 -7.48
CA HIS A 92 -20.59 8.70 -6.93
C HIS A 92 -20.37 9.72 -8.05
N ARG A 93 -21.10 10.86 -7.99
CA ARG A 93 -21.15 11.85 -9.07
C ARG A 93 -20.19 13.03 -8.89
N GLN A 94 -19.83 13.35 -7.65
CA GLN A 94 -18.93 14.46 -7.34
C GLN A 94 -17.47 14.05 -7.53
N PRO A 95 -16.53 15.01 -7.57
CA PRO A 95 -15.10 14.68 -7.57
C PRO A 95 -14.74 13.88 -6.30
N LEU A 96 -14.05 12.76 -6.47
CA LEU A 96 -13.74 11.81 -5.41
C LEU A 96 -12.27 11.37 -5.51
N ASN A 97 -11.53 11.50 -4.41
CA ASN A 97 -10.22 10.90 -4.26
C ASN A 97 -10.35 9.63 -3.42
N LEU A 98 -9.91 8.51 -3.99
CA LEU A 98 -9.86 7.23 -3.31
C LEU A 98 -8.40 6.93 -3.01
N VAL A 99 -8.05 6.90 -1.72
CA VAL A 99 -6.70 6.60 -1.25
C VAL A 99 -6.66 5.16 -0.78
N VAL A 100 -5.81 4.36 -1.38
CA VAL A 100 -5.63 2.95 -1.04
C VAL A 100 -4.22 2.77 -0.48
N ILE A 101 -4.14 2.40 0.80
CA ILE A 101 -2.90 2.03 1.48
C ILE A 101 -3.00 0.53 1.75
N MET A 102 -2.29 -0.25 0.97
CA MET A 102 -2.32 -1.71 1.05
C MET A 102 -0.96 -2.27 0.70
N GLU A 103 -0.70 -3.50 1.15
CA GLU A 103 0.43 -4.27 0.65
C GLU A 103 0.21 -4.71 -0.82
N ASP A 104 0.76 -5.85 -1.23
CA ASP A 104 0.67 -6.28 -2.62
C ASP A 104 -0.78 -6.45 -3.09
N ILE A 105 -1.10 -5.88 -4.26
CA ILE A 105 -2.38 -6.06 -4.95
C ILE A 105 -2.21 -6.68 -6.34
N SER A 106 -0.98 -6.99 -6.77
CA SER A 106 -0.68 -7.54 -8.09
C SER A 106 -1.30 -8.92 -8.32
N GLU A 107 -1.40 -9.72 -7.25
CA GLU A 107 -2.02 -11.05 -7.29
C GLU A 107 -3.57 -11.01 -7.18
N HIS A 108 -4.19 -9.83 -7.19
CA HIS A 108 -5.63 -9.63 -6.92
C HIS A 108 -6.30 -8.98 -8.13
N PRO A 109 -6.66 -9.77 -9.16
CA PRO A 109 -7.21 -9.24 -10.41
C PRO A 109 -8.49 -8.43 -10.18
N GLU A 110 -9.29 -8.75 -9.16
CA GLU A 110 -10.50 -8.01 -8.81
C GLU A 110 -10.19 -6.57 -8.42
N ILE A 111 -9.14 -6.35 -7.63
CA ILE A 111 -8.71 -4.99 -7.23
C ILE A 111 -8.16 -4.26 -8.46
N LEU A 112 -7.32 -4.91 -9.27
CA LEU A 112 -6.78 -4.29 -10.48
C LEU A 112 -7.88 -3.85 -11.45
N HIS A 113 -8.88 -4.70 -11.67
CA HIS A 113 -10.06 -4.38 -12.49
C HIS A 113 -10.87 -3.22 -11.88
N ALA A 114 -10.99 -3.15 -10.55
CA ALA A 114 -11.64 -2.03 -9.86
C ALA A 114 -10.93 -0.70 -10.12
N LEU A 115 -9.60 -0.71 -10.05
CA LEU A 115 -8.78 0.48 -10.28
C LEU A 115 -8.91 0.95 -11.73
N GLU A 116 -8.84 0.04 -12.70
CA GLU A 116 -9.01 0.38 -14.11
C GLU A 116 -10.42 0.91 -14.41
N PHE A 117 -11.45 0.28 -13.83
CA PHE A 117 -12.82 0.77 -13.92
C PHE A 117 -12.96 2.20 -13.39
N CYS A 118 -12.33 2.50 -12.24
CA CYS A 118 -12.38 3.83 -11.63
C CYS A 118 -11.57 4.87 -12.42
N LYS A 119 -10.42 4.50 -12.96
CA LYS A 119 -9.58 5.36 -13.81
C LYS A 119 -10.33 5.87 -15.05
N GLY A 120 -11.19 5.04 -15.64
CA GLY A 120 -12.05 5.44 -16.76
C GLY A 120 -13.03 6.58 -16.43
N ARG A 121 -13.18 6.95 -15.15
CA ARG A 121 -14.13 7.95 -14.68
C ARG A 121 -13.44 9.26 -14.34
N LYS A 122 -13.76 10.31 -15.10
CA LYS A 122 -13.16 11.66 -14.97
C LYS A 122 -13.34 12.32 -13.59
N ASN A 123 -14.29 11.85 -12.80
CA ASN A 123 -14.57 12.40 -11.47
C ASN A 123 -13.88 11.62 -10.34
N ILE A 124 -13.14 10.54 -10.64
CA ILE A 124 -12.45 9.73 -9.63
C ILE A 124 -10.95 9.85 -9.85
N ASN A 125 -10.23 10.13 -8.77
CA ASN A 125 -8.78 10.11 -8.70
C ASN A 125 -8.36 9.03 -7.70
N ILE A 126 -7.40 8.19 -8.08
CA ILE A 126 -6.91 7.10 -7.25
C ILE A 126 -5.50 7.44 -6.79
N LEU A 127 -5.29 7.41 -5.48
CA LEU A 127 -3.98 7.56 -4.85
C LEU A 127 -3.60 6.23 -4.23
N LEU A 128 -2.43 5.70 -4.57
CA LEU A 128 -1.97 4.40 -4.08
C LEU A 128 -0.73 4.56 -3.21
N SER A 129 -0.65 3.77 -2.14
CA SER A 129 0.57 3.63 -1.34
C SER A 129 0.81 2.17 -1.06
N GLN A 130 2.02 1.70 -1.37
CA GLN A 130 2.45 0.32 -1.14
C GLN A 130 3.80 0.28 -0.42
N PRO A 131 4.09 -0.79 0.36
CA PRO A 131 5.33 -0.89 1.13
C PRO A 131 6.57 -1.20 0.27
N ARG A 132 6.36 -1.64 -0.97
CA ARG A 132 7.41 -2.12 -1.88
C ARG A 132 7.08 -1.77 -3.33
N LEU A 133 8.10 -1.37 -4.10
CA LEU A 133 7.96 -0.95 -5.50
C LEU A 133 8.03 -2.11 -6.50
N ASP A 134 8.69 -3.20 -6.13
CA ASP A 134 8.82 -4.38 -6.99
C ASP A 134 7.49 -5.13 -7.20
N LEU A 135 6.46 -4.74 -6.45
CA LEU A 135 5.11 -5.30 -6.49
C LEU A 135 4.18 -4.49 -7.43
N ILE A 136 4.71 -3.45 -8.08
CA ILE A 136 3.92 -2.50 -8.86
C ILE A 136 4.12 -2.80 -10.35
N SER A 137 3.05 -3.27 -10.99
CA SER A 137 3.05 -3.50 -12.44
C SER A 137 2.89 -2.18 -13.21
N LYS A 138 3.31 -2.17 -14.49
CA LYS A 138 3.10 -1.01 -15.38
C LYS A 138 1.61 -0.69 -15.57
N GLU A 139 0.78 -1.73 -15.62
CA GLU A 139 -0.68 -1.61 -15.70
C GLU A 139 -1.20 -0.83 -14.49
N LEU A 140 -0.80 -1.25 -13.28
CA LEU A 140 -1.19 -0.60 -12.03
C LEU A 140 -0.74 0.86 -11.97
N LEU A 141 0.50 1.17 -12.38
CA LEU A 141 0.99 2.55 -12.46
C LEU A 141 0.14 3.43 -13.36
N SER A 142 -0.35 2.88 -14.46
CA SER A 142 -1.17 3.63 -15.39
C SER A 142 -2.55 3.96 -14.80
N SER A 143 -3.03 3.17 -13.83
CA SER A 143 -4.40 3.28 -13.28
C SER A 143 -4.51 4.18 -12.05
N VAL A 144 -3.39 4.75 -11.59
CA VAL A 144 -3.34 5.62 -10.39
C VAL A 144 -2.86 7.02 -10.76
N GLY A 145 -3.39 8.04 -10.07
CA GLY A 145 -3.01 9.44 -10.26
C GLY A 145 -1.74 9.84 -9.52
N ALA A 146 -1.47 9.21 -8.38
CA ALA A 146 -0.19 9.32 -7.69
C ALA A 146 0.11 8.07 -6.87
N LEU A 147 1.40 7.82 -6.64
CA LEU A 147 1.90 6.63 -5.98
C LEU A 147 2.92 7.02 -4.90
N TRP A 148 2.82 6.41 -3.72
CA TRP A 148 3.82 6.53 -2.67
C TRP A 148 4.44 5.18 -2.30
N LEU A 149 5.70 5.24 -1.86
CA LEU A 149 6.21 4.23 -0.94
C LEU A 149 5.60 4.50 0.45
N TRP A 150 5.08 3.47 1.10
CA TRP A 150 4.40 3.61 2.38
C TRP A 150 5.18 4.41 3.43
N ASN A 151 6.47 4.09 3.61
CA ASN A 151 7.31 4.77 4.59
C ASN A 151 7.49 6.26 4.27
N SER A 152 7.62 6.60 2.99
CA SER A 152 7.70 7.99 2.53
C SER A 152 6.41 8.76 2.81
N LEU A 153 5.25 8.14 2.57
CA LEU A 153 3.96 8.73 2.89
C LEU A 153 3.81 8.98 4.40
N CYS A 154 4.25 8.04 5.25
CA CYS A 154 4.27 8.23 6.70
C CYS A 154 5.18 9.36 7.17
N LEU A 155 6.14 9.80 6.36
CA LEU A 155 7.08 10.88 6.66
C LEU A 155 6.72 12.21 6.00
N ALA A 156 5.50 12.31 5.45
CA ALA A 156 5.00 13.50 4.74
C ALA A 156 5.79 13.83 3.45
N GLU A 157 6.41 12.83 2.82
CA GLU A 157 7.16 13.02 1.57
C GLU A 157 6.23 13.09 0.34
N CYS A 158 6.82 13.52 -0.77
CA CYS A 158 6.18 13.59 -2.08
C CYS A 158 5.92 12.20 -2.68
N PRO A 159 4.93 12.09 -3.58
CA PRO A 159 4.73 10.87 -4.36
C PRO A 159 5.95 10.60 -5.24
N LEU A 160 6.08 9.35 -5.63
CA LEU A 160 7.08 8.89 -6.57
C LEU A 160 6.85 9.52 -7.93
N THR A 161 7.94 9.94 -8.54
CA THR A 161 7.99 10.39 -9.93
C THR A 161 8.23 9.19 -10.87
N ALA A 162 8.07 9.40 -12.18
CA ALA A 162 8.41 8.38 -13.17
C ALA A 162 9.89 7.93 -13.05
N GLU A 163 10.79 8.86 -12.75
CA GLU A 163 12.23 8.60 -12.57
C GLU A 163 12.51 7.68 -11.36
N ASP A 164 11.79 7.87 -10.25
CA ASP A 164 11.94 7.04 -9.05
C ASP A 164 11.57 5.57 -9.29
N ILE A 165 10.58 5.36 -10.15
CA ILE A 165 10.05 4.05 -10.53
C ILE A 165 11.04 3.34 -11.47
N GLU A 166 11.53 4.06 -12.49
CA GLU A 166 12.47 3.53 -13.48
C GLU A 166 13.85 3.22 -12.85
N GLY A 167 14.38 4.12 -12.02
CA GLY A 167 15.71 3.98 -11.40
C GLY A 167 15.84 2.81 -10.42
N LYS A 168 14.75 2.38 -9.78
CA LYS A 168 14.76 1.26 -8.80
C LYS A 168 14.50 -0.11 -9.42
N GLY A 169 13.90 -0.19 -10.61
CA GLY A 169 13.73 -1.44 -11.36
C GLY A 169 15.06 -2.13 -11.66
N GLU A 170 16.09 -1.37 -12.03
CA GLU A 170 17.41 -1.91 -12.35
C GLU A 170 18.19 -2.39 -11.10
N GLY A 171 18.06 -1.67 -9.99
CA GLY A 171 18.71 -2.01 -8.72
C GLY A 171 18.15 -3.28 -8.09
N HIS A 172 16.83 -3.47 -8.17
CA HIS A 172 16.15 -4.65 -7.61
C HIS A 172 16.46 -5.92 -8.42
N ILE A 173 16.43 -5.86 -9.76
CA ILE A 173 16.77 -7.00 -10.64
C ILE A 173 18.22 -7.45 -10.42
N LYS A 174 19.17 -6.52 -10.30
CA LYS A 174 20.58 -6.83 -9.97
C LYS A 174 20.74 -7.39 -8.55
N GLY A 175 19.94 -6.92 -7.59
CA GLY A 175 19.92 -7.39 -6.20
C GLY A 175 19.37 -8.81 -6.06
N GLU A 176 18.26 -9.12 -6.72
CA GLU A 176 17.66 -10.45 -6.75
C GLU A 176 18.56 -11.49 -7.44
N GLY A 177 19.17 -11.13 -8.57
CA GLY A 177 20.13 -11.99 -9.27
C GLY A 177 21.30 -12.39 -8.36
N ARG A 178 21.86 -11.42 -7.61
CA ARG A 178 22.92 -11.66 -6.63
C ARG A 178 22.46 -12.51 -5.44
N ARG A 179 21.23 -12.32 -4.95
CA ARG A 179 20.66 -13.14 -3.86
C ARG A 179 20.42 -14.59 -4.29
N ARG A 180 19.84 -14.81 -5.47
CA ARG A 180 19.61 -16.15 -6.06
C ARG A 180 20.94 -16.89 -6.32
N GLN A 181 21.96 -16.18 -6.81
CA GLN A 181 23.29 -16.76 -7.03
C GLN A 181 23.98 -17.18 -5.71
N ARG A 182 23.88 -16.36 -4.66
CA ARG A 182 24.41 -16.69 -3.32
C ARG A 182 23.70 -17.87 -2.67
N GLN A 183 22.37 -17.98 -2.83
CA GLN A 183 21.62 -19.13 -2.34
C GLN A 183 22.02 -20.44 -3.06
N ARG A 184 22.16 -20.41 -4.40
CA ARG A 184 22.64 -21.55 -5.18
C ARG A 184 24.05 -22.00 -4.78
N GLN A 185 24.97 -21.07 -4.53
CA GLN A 185 26.33 -21.40 -4.07
C GLN A 185 26.33 -22.01 -2.66
N ARG A 186 25.51 -21.50 -1.73
CA ARG A 186 25.38 -22.05 -0.37
C ARG A 186 24.79 -23.46 -0.40
N GLN A 187 23.80 -23.71 -1.24
CA GLN A 187 23.19 -25.03 -1.39
C GLN A 187 24.17 -26.05 -1.98
N ARG A 188 24.95 -25.67 -3.01
CA ARG A 188 26.02 -26.52 -3.56
C ARG A 188 27.10 -26.86 -2.53
N ARG A 189 27.54 -25.89 -1.72
CA ARG A 189 28.53 -26.14 -0.65
C ARG A 189 28.00 -27.07 0.43
N ARG A 190 26.71 -26.98 0.77
CA ARG A 190 26.07 -27.91 1.73
C ARG A 190 26.00 -29.33 1.18
N ILE A 191 25.66 -29.49 -0.11
CA ILE A 191 25.62 -30.80 -0.76
C ILE A 191 27.02 -31.43 -0.82
N LEU A 192 28.05 -30.68 -1.28
CA LEU A 192 29.43 -31.17 -1.29
C LEU A 192 29.94 -31.53 0.12
N GLY A 193 29.64 -30.69 1.12
CA GLY A 193 30.03 -30.94 2.50
C GLY A 193 29.27 -32.08 3.18
N ALA A 194 28.13 -32.51 2.62
CA ALA A 194 27.42 -33.71 3.07
C ALA A 194 28.01 -34.97 2.44
N GLN A 195 28.43 -34.92 1.17
CA GLN A 195 29.08 -36.04 0.49
C GLN A 195 30.49 -36.36 1.05
N LEU A 196 31.23 -35.37 1.53
CA LEU A 196 32.57 -35.57 2.12
C LEU A 196 32.56 -36.09 3.56
N ARG A 197 31.40 -36.11 4.24
CA ARG A 197 31.24 -36.60 5.62
C ARG A 197 30.61 -38.00 5.70
N GLY A 198 30.41 -38.64 4.55
CA GLY A 198 29.79 -39.96 4.44
C GLY A 198 30.72 -41.05 3.90
N VAL A 199 32.04 -40.92 4.09
CA VAL A 199 33.05 -41.96 3.84
C VAL A 199 33.90 -42.13 5.08
#